data_AF-A0A928H0E1-F1
#
_entry.id   AF-A0A928H0E1-F1
#
_cell.length_a   1.000
_cell.length_b   1.000
_cell.length_c   1.000
_cell.angle_alpha   90.00
_cell.angle_beta   90.00
_cell.angle_gamma   90.00
#
_symmetry.space_group_name_H-M   'P 1'
#
loop_
_entity.id
_entity.type
_entity.pdbx_description
1 polymer ?
#
loop_
_entity_poly.entity_id
_entity_poly.type
_entity_poly.pdbx_seq_one_letter_code
_entity_poly.pdbx_strand_id
1 'polypeptide(L)'
;MTKRFKIQLGILAVVLAAAAALFVHASRDPLEKFTADDEIEVGAAEQKYISHILGLIEKNNMAGIYKEMANMRRATFVGRFAKGLFKQPDFCPAVVVGAARKRINRENNVDIYVKSEKRNKVYCFSLLGIKNGFRIGNILETEDKRFKNK
;
A
#
# COMPACT_ATOMS: atom_id res chain seq x y z
N MET A 1 0.96 -55.36 -16.45
CA MET A 1 0.77 -53.99 -16.98
C MET A 1 1.09 -53.95 -18.46
N THR A 2 0.11 -53.62 -19.30
CA THR A 2 0.28 -53.57 -20.77
C THR A 2 1.13 -52.39 -21.20
N LYS A 3 1.91 -52.51 -22.29
CA LYS A 3 2.77 -51.42 -22.82
C LYS A 3 1.99 -50.11 -23.01
N ARG A 4 0.70 -50.19 -23.35
CA ARG A 4 -0.21 -49.05 -23.53
C ARG A 4 -0.44 -48.27 -22.21
N PHE A 5 -0.51 -48.96 -21.07
CA PHE A 5 -0.70 -48.33 -19.77
C PHE A 5 0.54 -47.54 -19.31
N LYS A 6 1.75 -48.03 -19.64
CA LYS A 6 3.01 -47.32 -19.34
C LYS A 6 3.17 -46.02 -20.15
N ILE A 7 2.71 -46.04 -21.40
CA ILE A 7 2.72 -44.83 -22.27
C ILE A 7 1.74 -43.79 -21.74
N GLN A 8 0.53 -44.21 -21.35
CA GLN A 8 -0.47 -43.31 -20.76
C GLN A 8 0.02 -42.69 -19.45
N LEU A 9 0.67 -43.47 -18.58
CA LEU A 9 1.31 -42.97 -17.35
C LEU A 9 2.43 -41.96 -17.63
N GLY A 10 3.25 -42.22 -18.64
CA GLY A 10 4.32 -41.30 -19.06
C GLY A 10 3.78 -39.96 -19.57
N ILE A 11 2.75 -40.00 -20.42
CA ILE A 11 2.09 -38.78 -20.92
C ILE A 11 1.46 -37.99 -19.78
N LEU A 12 0.76 -38.68 -18.85
CA LEU A 12 0.14 -38.03 -17.69
C LEU A 12 1.18 -37.34 -16.79
N ALA A 13 2.34 -37.97 -16.56
CA ALA A 13 3.43 -37.39 -15.78
C ALA A 13 4.02 -36.13 -16.44
N VAL A 14 4.17 -36.14 -17.76
CA VAL A 14 4.65 -34.96 -18.52
C VAL A 14 3.64 -33.81 -18.46
N VAL A 15 2.34 -34.11 -18.59
CA VAL A 15 1.28 -33.10 -18.48
C VAL A 15 1.23 -32.51 -17.07
N LEU A 16 1.35 -33.33 -16.02
CA LEU A 16 1.40 -32.87 -14.64
C LEU A 16 2.64 -32.01 -14.37
N ALA A 17 3.81 -32.37 -14.89
CA ALA A 17 5.03 -31.58 -14.75
C ALA A 17 4.92 -30.22 -15.46
N ALA A 18 4.33 -30.17 -16.65
CA ALA A 18 4.08 -28.93 -17.39
C ALA A 18 3.06 -28.03 -16.67
N ALA A 19 1.98 -28.61 -16.13
CA ALA A 19 1.00 -27.88 -15.34
C ALA A 19 1.60 -27.32 -14.05
N ALA A 20 2.44 -28.09 -13.35
CA ALA A 20 3.16 -27.63 -12.16
C ALA A 20 4.15 -26.49 -12.49
N ALA A 21 4.89 -26.58 -13.60
CA ALA A 21 5.78 -25.50 -14.03
C ALA A 21 5.02 -24.22 -14.39
N LEU A 22 3.88 -24.33 -15.08
CA LEU A 22 2.98 -23.20 -15.36
C LEU A 22 2.39 -22.62 -14.07
N PHE A 23 2.02 -23.46 -13.10
CA PHE A 23 1.54 -23.01 -11.80
C PHE A 23 2.64 -22.27 -11.03
N VAL A 24 3.86 -22.78 -10.97
CA VAL A 24 5.00 -22.12 -10.31
C VAL A 24 5.34 -20.78 -10.98
N HIS A 25 5.24 -20.68 -12.31
CA HIS A 25 5.47 -19.42 -13.03
C HIS A 25 4.31 -18.42 -12.88
N ALA A 26 3.06 -18.89 -12.85
CA ALA A 26 1.89 -18.05 -12.60
C ALA A 26 1.75 -17.64 -11.13
N SER A 27 2.36 -18.40 -10.20
CA SER A 27 2.39 -18.12 -8.76
C SER A 27 3.57 -17.23 -8.35
N ARG A 28 4.47 -16.88 -9.27
CA ARG A 28 5.39 -15.76 -9.04
C ARG A 28 4.57 -14.48 -9.12
N ASP A 29 3.98 -14.15 -7.98
CA ASP A 29 3.30 -12.90 -7.74
C ASP A 29 4.20 -11.76 -8.27
N PRO A 30 3.75 -10.94 -9.24
CA PRO A 30 4.53 -9.80 -9.71
C PRO A 30 4.86 -8.80 -8.59
N LEU A 31 4.29 -9.02 -7.39
CA LEU A 31 4.59 -8.34 -6.13
C LEU A 31 5.97 -8.64 -5.54
N GLU A 32 6.65 -9.75 -5.88
CA GLU A 32 8.01 -10.02 -5.35
C GLU A 32 9.05 -8.99 -5.80
N LYS A 33 8.80 -8.24 -6.89
CA LYS A 33 9.68 -7.15 -7.33
C LYS A 33 9.49 -5.83 -6.57
N PHE A 34 8.51 -5.72 -5.67
CA PHE A 34 8.17 -4.47 -4.98
C PHE A 34 8.67 -4.38 -3.52
N THR A 35 9.47 -5.33 -3.04
CA THR A 35 9.67 -5.57 -1.59
C THR A 35 10.93 -4.98 -0.96
N ALA A 36 11.72 -4.17 -1.66
CA ALA A 36 12.85 -3.46 -1.02
C ALA A 36 12.43 -2.03 -0.62
N ASP A 37 11.47 -1.93 0.29
CA ASP A 37 11.17 -0.71 1.03
C ASP A 37 12.14 -0.62 2.22
N ASP A 38 13.04 0.36 2.21
CA ASP A 38 13.93 0.60 3.33
C ASP A 38 13.12 1.28 4.45
N GLU A 39 13.04 0.66 5.64
CA GLU A 39 12.45 1.30 6.83
C GLU A 39 13.34 2.50 7.19
N ILE A 40 12.72 3.66 7.35
CA ILE A 40 13.42 4.90 7.67
C ILE A 40 12.76 5.56 8.88
N GLU A 41 13.54 6.39 9.57
CA GLU A 41 12.98 7.27 10.58
C GLU A 41 12.09 8.34 9.92
N VAL A 42 10.99 8.67 10.59
CA VAL A 42 10.11 9.74 10.15
C VAL A 42 10.80 11.07 10.43
N GLY A 43 11.15 11.81 9.38
CA GLY A 43 11.73 13.14 9.55
C GLY A 43 10.74 14.16 10.14
N ALA A 44 11.27 15.23 10.71
CA ALA A 44 10.45 16.27 11.36
C ALA A 44 9.47 16.96 10.38
N ALA A 45 9.86 17.10 9.11
CA ALA A 45 9.02 17.71 8.09
C ALA A 45 7.85 16.81 7.70
N GLU A 46 8.10 15.51 7.53
CA GLU A 46 7.12 14.46 7.24
C GLU A 46 6.14 14.33 8.41
N GLN A 47 6.65 14.29 9.65
CA GLN A 47 5.83 14.22 10.86
C GLN A 47 4.89 15.42 10.97
N LYS A 48 5.40 16.64 10.74
CA LYS A 48 4.61 17.87 10.77
C LYS A 48 3.54 17.87 9.67
N TYR A 49 3.90 17.44 8.47
CA TYR A 49 2.98 17.37 7.35
C TYR A 49 1.87 16.35 7.60
N ILE A 50 2.19 15.14 8.06
CA ILE A 50 1.18 14.12 8.40
C ILE A 50 0.28 14.60 9.54
N SER A 51 0.83 15.23 10.58
CA SER A 51 0.03 15.80 11.66
C SER A 51 -0.97 16.84 11.14
N HIS A 52 -0.58 17.66 10.17
CA HIS A 52 -1.50 18.59 9.50
C HIS A 52 -2.62 17.85 8.77
N ILE A 53 -2.31 16.79 8.01
CA ILE A 53 -3.31 15.97 7.30
C ILE A 53 -4.27 15.29 8.28
N LEU A 54 -3.76 14.72 9.38
CA LEU A 54 -4.59 14.08 10.41
C LEU A 54 -5.55 15.09 11.06
N GLY A 55 -5.10 16.33 11.31
CA GLY A 55 -5.98 17.40 11.79
C GLY A 55 -7.06 17.80 10.77
N LEU A 56 -6.79 17.70 9.47
CA LEU A 56 -7.82 17.90 8.44
C LEU A 56 -8.84 16.75 8.43
N ILE A 57 -8.39 15.51 8.61
CA ILE A 57 -9.26 14.33 8.69
C ILE A 57 -10.15 14.39 9.94
N GLU A 58 -9.59 14.75 11.09
CA GLU A 58 -10.30 14.90 12.35
C GLU A 58 -11.44 15.93 12.24
N LYS A 59 -11.17 17.06 11.56
CA LYS A 59 -12.17 18.11 11.29
C LYS A 59 -13.13 17.76 10.15
N ASN A 60 -13.02 16.57 9.56
CA ASN A 60 -13.76 16.15 8.37
C ASN A 60 -13.64 17.13 7.18
N ASN A 61 -12.49 17.82 7.08
CA ASN A 61 -12.25 18.86 6.07
C ASN A 61 -11.76 18.26 4.74
N MET A 62 -12.69 17.64 4.02
CA MET A 62 -12.43 17.00 2.72
C MET A 62 -11.82 17.94 1.68
N ALA A 63 -12.25 19.21 1.67
CA ALA A 63 -11.74 20.19 0.73
C ALA A 63 -10.27 20.54 1.00
N GLY A 64 -9.86 20.59 2.28
CA GLY A 64 -8.47 20.73 2.68
C GLY A 64 -7.63 19.55 2.23
N ILE A 65 -8.07 18.33 2.53
CA ILE A 65 -7.34 17.10 2.15
C ILE A 65 -7.18 17.01 0.63
N TYR A 66 -8.21 17.36 -0.14
CA TYR A 66 -8.15 17.37 -1.59
C TYR A 66 -7.07 18.32 -2.13
N LYS A 67 -6.86 19.49 -1.51
CA LYS A 67 -5.81 20.44 -1.92
C LYS A 67 -4.40 19.89 -1.68
N GLU A 68 -4.26 18.96 -0.73
CA GLU A 68 -2.99 18.32 -0.38
C GLU A 68 -2.66 17.13 -1.28
N MET A 69 -3.57 16.70 -2.15
CA MET A 69 -3.36 15.58 -3.07
C MET A 69 -2.61 16.02 -4.34
N ALA A 70 -1.63 15.23 -4.77
CA ALA A 70 -0.88 15.50 -5.99
C ALA A 70 -1.73 15.22 -7.23
N ASN A 71 -2.04 16.26 -8.02
CA ASN A 71 -2.61 16.18 -9.38
C ASN A 71 -3.75 15.16 -9.55
N MET A 72 -4.61 15.02 -8.55
CA MET A 72 -5.71 14.05 -8.57
C MET A 72 -7.02 14.74 -8.95
N ARG A 73 -7.76 14.18 -9.91
CA ARG A 73 -9.11 14.66 -10.20
C ARG A 73 -10.03 14.41 -9.01
N ARG A 74 -10.87 15.39 -8.65
CA ARG A 74 -11.80 15.30 -7.50
C ARG A 74 -12.65 14.04 -7.49
N ALA A 75 -13.19 13.62 -8.64
CA ALA A 75 -13.99 12.40 -8.75
C ALA A 75 -13.18 11.14 -8.37
N THR A 76 -11.92 11.08 -8.82
CA THR A 76 -10.98 10.00 -8.48
C THR A 76 -10.64 10.04 -7.00
N PHE A 77 -10.42 11.23 -6.43
CA PHE A 77 -10.14 11.39 -5.01
C PHE A 77 -11.29 10.86 -4.14
N VAL A 78 -12.52 11.29 -4.45
CA VAL A 78 -13.71 10.86 -3.69
C VAL A 78 -13.93 9.35 -3.85
N GLY A 79 -13.78 8.82 -5.07
CA GLY A 79 -13.98 7.41 -5.37
C GLY A 79 -12.97 6.48 -4.71
N ARG A 80 -11.68 6.84 -4.73
CA ARG A 80 -10.59 5.97 -4.24
C ARG A 80 -10.22 6.21 -2.77
N PHE A 81 -10.27 7.44 -2.29
CA PHE A 81 -9.74 7.82 -0.97
C PHE A 81 -10.83 8.15 0.02
N ALA A 82 -11.73 9.07 -0.35
CA ALA A 82 -12.76 9.54 0.58
C ALA A 82 -13.65 8.37 1.04
N LYS A 83 -14.06 7.52 0.09
CA LYS A 83 -14.88 6.34 0.37
C LYS A 83 -14.20 5.27 1.22
N GLY A 84 -12.87 5.26 1.35
CA GLY A 84 -12.15 4.31 2.22
C GLY A 84 -11.90 4.92 3.59
N LEU A 85 -11.23 6.07 3.60
CA LEU A 85 -10.83 6.78 4.82
C LEU A 85 -12.04 7.25 5.64
N PHE A 86 -13.11 7.69 4.97
CA PHE A 86 -14.34 8.19 5.61
C PHE A 86 -15.52 7.20 5.48
N LYS A 87 -15.28 5.95 5.04
CA LYS A 87 -16.34 4.93 4.95
C LYS A 87 -16.98 4.66 6.30
N GLN A 88 -16.11 4.55 7.30
CA GLN A 88 -16.48 4.34 8.68
C GLN A 88 -16.39 5.71 9.35
N PRO A 89 -17.29 6.04 10.29
CA PRO A 89 -17.05 7.16 11.19
C PRO A 89 -15.76 6.90 11.99
N ASP A 90 -15.21 7.91 12.64
CA ASP A 90 -14.15 7.74 13.65
C ASP A 90 -12.77 7.22 13.15
N PHE A 91 -12.13 7.95 12.23
CA PHE A 91 -10.73 7.65 11.87
C PHE A 91 -9.74 8.00 13.00
N CYS A 92 -9.98 9.12 13.69
CA CYS A 92 -9.10 9.64 14.74
C CYS A 92 -9.56 9.19 16.16
N PRO A 93 -8.64 9.03 17.13
CA PRO A 93 -7.20 9.32 17.05
C PRO A 93 -6.40 8.34 16.20
N ALA A 94 -5.31 8.84 15.61
CA ALA A 94 -4.41 8.07 14.77
C ALA A 94 -2.95 8.47 15.03
N VAL A 95 -2.05 7.49 15.09
CA VAL A 95 -0.64 7.66 15.48
C VAL A 95 0.30 7.16 14.39
N VAL A 96 1.39 7.88 14.17
CA VAL A 96 2.44 7.46 13.23
C VAL A 96 3.20 6.28 13.85
N VAL A 97 3.29 5.16 13.12
CA VAL A 97 3.91 3.92 13.60
C VAL A 97 5.18 3.56 12.84
N GLY A 98 5.47 4.23 11.72
CA GLY A 98 6.70 4.06 10.96
C GLY A 98 6.70 4.79 9.63
N ALA A 99 7.82 4.68 8.93
CA ALA A 99 7.99 5.18 7.57
C ALA A 99 8.84 4.22 6.74
N ALA A 100 8.61 4.24 5.44
CA ALA A 100 9.45 3.53 4.49
C ALA A 100 9.70 4.36 3.23
N ARG A 101 10.87 4.17 2.62
CA ARG A 101 11.22 4.83 1.36
C ARG A 101 11.17 3.83 0.22
N LYS A 102 10.43 4.17 -0.85
CA LYS A 102 10.37 3.34 -2.05
C LYS A 102 11.63 3.50 -2.89
N ARG A 103 12.31 2.39 -3.18
CA ARG A 103 13.51 2.38 -4.05
C ARG A 103 13.22 2.61 -5.54
N ILE A 104 12.00 2.38 -5.99
CA ILE A 104 11.74 2.05 -7.40
C ILE A 104 11.61 3.26 -8.35
N ASN A 105 11.47 4.52 -7.88
CA ASN A 105 11.46 5.64 -8.83
C ASN A 105 11.92 6.98 -8.23
N ARG A 106 12.55 7.79 -9.09
CA ARG A 106 13.36 9.00 -8.87
C ARG A 106 12.72 10.22 -8.18
N GLU A 107 11.72 10.05 -7.33
CA GLU A 107 11.21 11.14 -6.49
C GLU A 107 11.28 10.72 -5.03
N ASN A 108 11.57 11.69 -4.15
CA ASN A 108 11.68 11.54 -2.69
C ASN A 108 10.34 11.11 -2.07
N ASN A 109 9.89 9.92 -2.43
CA ASN A 109 8.60 9.40 -2.09
C ASN A 109 8.75 8.56 -0.82
N VAL A 110 8.05 8.99 0.21
CA VAL A 110 8.09 8.39 1.54
C VAL A 110 6.70 7.92 1.86
N ASP A 111 6.57 6.65 2.20
CA ASP A 111 5.35 6.08 2.73
C ASP A 111 5.38 6.25 4.26
N ILE A 112 4.40 6.96 4.82
CA ILE A 112 4.21 7.10 6.26
C ILE A 112 3.07 6.20 6.71
N TYR A 113 3.32 5.36 7.69
CA TYR A 113 2.34 4.42 8.23
C TYR A 113 1.70 5.01 9.48
N VAL A 114 0.37 5.03 9.49
CA VAL A 114 -0.44 5.61 10.56
C VAL A 114 -1.46 4.57 11.03
N LYS A 115 -1.47 4.26 12.33
CA LYS A 115 -2.45 3.39 12.96
C LYS A 115 -3.63 4.22 13.47
N SER A 116 -4.82 3.91 13.00
CA SER A 116 -6.08 4.40 13.59
C SER A 116 -6.44 3.50 14.76
N GLU A 117 -6.46 4.06 15.97
CA GLU A 117 -6.71 3.29 17.19
C GLU A 117 -8.13 2.75 17.22
N LYS A 118 -9.11 3.60 16.92
CA LYS A 118 -10.54 3.23 16.93
C LYS A 118 -10.89 2.14 15.93
N ARG A 119 -10.18 2.08 14.80
CA ARG A 119 -10.41 1.06 13.76
C ARG A 119 -9.46 -0.12 13.85
N ASN A 120 -8.45 -0.04 14.71
CA ASN A 120 -7.33 -0.97 14.80
C ASN A 120 -6.74 -1.34 13.43
N LYS A 121 -6.52 -0.32 12.59
CA LYS A 121 -6.09 -0.47 11.20
C LYS A 121 -4.92 0.45 10.90
N VAL A 122 -4.02 0.00 10.04
CA VAL A 122 -2.88 0.78 9.57
C VAL A 122 -3.17 1.30 8.17
N TYR A 123 -2.86 2.57 7.97
CA TYR A 123 -3.02 3.29 6.73
C TYR A 123 -1.65 3.80 6.28
N CYS A 124 -1.32 3.54 5.02
CA CYS A 124 -0.13 4.06 4.37
C CYS A 124 -0.48 5.37 3.64
N PHE A 125 0.19 6.45 4.02
CA PHE A 125 0.17 7.75 3.37
C PHE A 125 1.42 7.88 2.51
N SER A 126 1.27 7.69 1.20
CA SER A 126 2.36 7.95 0.26
C SER A 126 2.53 9.44 0.04
N LEU A 127 3.63 9.98 0.53
CA LEU A 127 4.06 11.36 0.33
C LEU A 127 4.92 11.44 -0.93
N LEU A 128 4.57 12.36 -1.81
CA LEU A 128 5.34 12.73 -2.99
C LEU A 128 6.11 14.01 -2.69
N GLY A 129 7.44 13.93 -2.78
CA GLY A 129 8.30 15.10 -2.63
C GLY A 129 8.12 16.07 -3.80
N ILE A 130 7.79 17.32 -3.50
CA ILE A 130 7.71 18.42 -4.46
C ILE A 130 8.75 19.49 -4.11
N LYS A 131 9.02 20.42 -5.04
CA LYS A 131 10.08 21.45 -4.91
C LYS A 131 10.14 22.16 -3.55
N ASN A 132 8.99 22.39 -2.89
CA ASN A 132 8.88 23.11 -1.62
C ASN A 132 8.10 22.33 -0.53
N GLY A 133 8.11 21.00 -0.54
CA GLY A 133 7.43 20.22 0.49
C GLY A 133 6.91 18.88 0.00
N PHE A 134 5.73 18.48 0.48
CA PHE A 134 5.11 17.20 0.16
C PHE A 134 3.70 17.39 -0.38
N ARG A 135 3.24 16.40 -1.16
CA ARG A 135 1.83 16.20 -1.50
C ARG A 135 1.46 14.75 -1.25
N ILE A 136 0.20 14.48 -0.98
CA ILE A 136 -0.28 13.11 -0.85
C ILE A 136 -0.47 12.53 -2.24
N GLY A 137 0.28 11.48 -2.57
CA GLY A 137 0.03 10.69 -3.76
C GLY A 137 -1.13 9.71 -3.55
N ASN A 138 -1.16 9.06 -2.39
CA ASN A 138 -2.05 7.94 -2.11
C ASN A 138 -2.28 7.81 -0.59
N ILE A 139 -3.48 7.42 -0.18
CA ILE A 139 -3.80 6.94 1.18
C ILE A 139 -4.50 5.59 1.04
N LEU A 140 -3.88 4.52 1.53
CA LEU A 140 -4.45 3.17 1.44
C LEU A 140 -4.42 2.49 2.79
N GLU A 141 -5.46 1.73 3.10
CA GLU A 141 -5.36 0.72 4.15
C GLU A 141 -4.30 -0.31 3.73
N THR A 142 -3.42 -0.69 4.66
CA THR A 142 -2.36 -1.67 4.40
C THR A 142 -2.43 -2.79 5.41
N GLU A 143 -2.13 -4.00 4.94
CA GLU A 143 -2.00 -5.18 5.79
C GLU A 143 -0.56 -5.49 6.20
N ASP A 144 0.38 -4.60 5.91
CA ASP A 144 1.79 -4.79 6.17
C ASP A 144 2.03 -5.23 7.63
N LYS A 145 2.48 -6.48 7.78
CA LYS A 145 2.65 -7.15 9.07
C LYS A 145 3.69 -6.44 9.94
N ARG A 146 4.61 -5.68 9.35
CA ARG A 146 5.64 -4.91 10.07
C ARG A 146 5.04 -3.88 11.04
N PHE A 147 3.87 -3.35 10.71
CA PHE A 147 3.26 -2.23 11.44
C PHE A 147 1.95 -2.58 12.15
N LYS A 148 1.47 -3.84 12.05
CA LYS A 148 0.23 -4.30 12.70
C LYS A 148 0.34 -4.48 14.23
N ASN A 149 1.54 -4.77 14.74
CA ASN A 149 1.75 -5.21 16.14
C ASN A 149 2.56 -4.22 17.02
N LYS A 150 2.83 -3.01 16.53
CA LYS A 150 3.35 -1.91 17.37
C LYS A 150 2.17 -1.16 17.99
#